data_AF-A0A829MMT5-F1
#
_entry.id   AF-A0A829MMT5-F1
#
_cell.length_a   1.000
_cell.length_b   1.000
_cell.length_c   1.000
_cell.angle_alpha   90.00
_cell.angle_beta   90.00
_cell.angle_gamma   90.00
#
_symmetry.space_group_name_H-M   'P 1'
#
loop_
_entity.id
_entity.type
_entity.pdbx_description
1 polymer ?
#
loop_
_entity_poly.entity_id
_entity_poly.type
_entity_poly.pdbx_seq_one_letter_code
_entity_poly.pdbx_strand_id
1 'polypeptide(L)'
;MTLITAVAESASESVSDEDLARIEDQACPTCGSCSGMFTANSMNCLTEALGLAPPGNGTTLATHTARRGLYEQAGRLIVELAQRYYGSDDTAVLPREIASRRAFENAMCMDVAMGGSTNTVLHLLAAAHEAELDFALADIDALSRRVPCLSKVAPNGAYLVEDVHRAGGVPALLGELNRAGLLHRDVHSVHAPDLTTWLTQWDIRGTAPSPEAIELFHAAPGGERSARAFSQSQRWHTLDLDAENGCIRDTEHAYSADGGLAVLTGNLAPNGCIVKTAGVDEKIHVFSGPAVVLESQEAAVEAILNDRVRPGDVVVIRYEGPRGGPGMQEMLYPTAFLKGRGLGASCALITDGRFSGGTSGLSIGHISPEAAAGGPIALVEDGDIINIDIARRSIAVAVAPQTLQRRRELLESGNGYRPVTRERHVSAALRAYAAMATSADRGAVRSLSG
;
A
#
# COMPACT_ATOMS: atom_id res chain seq x y z
N MET A 1 5.24 11.34 16.93
CA MET A 1 4.76 9.99 17.31
C MET A 1 3.43 9.77 16.61
N THR A 2 3.08 8.53 16.27
CA THR A 2 1.87 8.24 15.47
C THR A 2 0.88 7.39 16.26
N LEU A 3 -0.39 7.34 15.82
CA LEU A 3 -1.40 6.47 16.44
C LEU A 3 -0.98 4.99 16.42
N ILE A 4 -0.26 4.57 15.39
CA ILE A 4 0.27 3.20 15.26
C ILE A 4 1.33 2.93 16.33
N THR A 5 2.14 3.93 16.65
CA THR A 5 3.08 3.86 17.78
C THR A 5 2.31 3.62 19.08
N ALA A 6 1.24 4.38 19.36
CA ALA A 6 0.44 4.17 20.57
C ALA A 6 -0.11 2.73 20.67
N VAL A 7 -0.64 2.18 19.59
CA VAL A 7 -1.20 0.81 19.57
C VAL A 7 -0.12 -0.27 19.74
N ALA A 8 1.09 -0.05 19.21
CA ALA A 8 2.19 -0.99 19.40
C ALA A 8 2.72 -0.95 20.84
N GLU A 9 2.93 0.25 21.38
CA GLU A 9 3.46 0.46 22.73
C GLU A 9 2.46 0.02 23.82
N SER A 10 1.14 0.01 23.54
CA SER A 10 0.14 -0.49 24.50
C SER A 10 0.26 -2.00 24.77
N ALA A 11 0.97 -2.75 23.92
CA ALA A 11 1.28 -4.17 24.15
C ALA A 11 2.68 -4.38 24.75
N SER A 12 3.44 -3.30 24.95
CA SER A 12 4.76 -3.34 25.58
C SER A 12 4.62 -3.19 27.09
N GLU A 13 5.31 -4.05 27.85
CA GLU A 13 5.41 -3.92 29.31
C GLU A 13 6.34 -2.77 29.74
N SER A 14 7.06 -2.14 28.79
CA SER A 14 8.04 -1.10 29.08
C SER A 14 7.51 0.33 29.04
N VAL A 15 6.25 0.55 28.67
CA VAL A 15 5.66 1.89 28.52
C VAL A 15 4.60 2.10 29.59
N SER A 16 4.70 3.23 30.31
CA SER A 16 3.74 3.59 31.36
C SER A 16 2.41 4.08 30.77
N ASP A 17 1.32 3.93 31.51
CA ASP A 17 0.00 4.48 31.12
C ASP A 17 0.05 6.00 30.91
N GLU A 18 0.87 6.73 31.69
CA GLU A 18 1.05 8.18 31.56
C GLU A 18 1.75 8.53 30.23
N ASP A 19 2.80 7.80 29.87
CA ASP A 19 3.48 8.01 28.59
C ASP A 19 2.60 7.61 27.41
N LEU A 20 1.81 6.53 27.55
CA LEU A 20 0.85 6.12 26.52
C LEU A 20 -0.21 7.21 26.26
N ALA A 21 -0.76 7.81 27.32
CA ALA A 21 -1.70 8.92 27.21
C ALA A 21 -1.08 10.15 26.54
N ARG A 22 0.21 10.44 26.81
CA ARG A 22 0.94 11.51 26.12
C ARG A 22 1.15 11.22 24.63
N ILE A 23 1.44 9.97 24.27
CA ILE A 23 1.56 9.55 22.87
C ILE A 23 0.21 9.72 22.16
N GLU A 24 -0.87 9.26 22.78
CA GLU A 24 -2.23 9.36 22.24
C GLU A 24 -2.61 10.82 21.97
N ASP A 25 -2.46 11.69 22.97
CA ASP A 25 -2.80 13.10 22.85
C ASP A 25 -2.11 13.72 21.63
N GLN A 26 -0.82 13.41 21.43
CA GLN A 26 0.03 14.01 20.39
C GLN A 26 -0.03 13.30 19.03
N ALA A 27 -0.76 12.19 18.89
CA ALA A 27 -0.76 11.38 17.67
C ALA A 27 -1.44 12.07 16.46
N CYS A 28 -2.48 12.87 16.71
CA CYS A 28 -3.31 13.50 15.69
C CYS A 28 -3.49 15.02 15.93
N PRO A 29 -2.41 15.82 15.82
CA PRO A 29 -2.46 17.23 16.18
C PRO A 29 -3.20 18.11 15.17
N THR A 30 -3.39 17.63 13.93
CA THR A 30 -3.96 18.43 12.84
C THR A 30 -4.99 17.68 12.00
N CYS A 31 -5.78 18.41 11.21
CA CYS A 31 -6.61 17.81 10.16
C CYS A 31 -5.76 17.26 9.01
N GLY A 32 -6.23 16.19 8.36
CA GLY A 32 -5.56 15.55 7.23
C GLY A 32 -5.67 14.03 7.27
N SER A 33 -5.10 13.38 6.25
CA SER A 33 -4.83 11.94 6.28
C SER A 33 -3.64 11.64 7.20
N CYS A 34 -3.40 10.35 7.44
CA CYS A 34 -2.21 9.89 8.15
C CYS A 34 -0.91 10.43 7.50
N SER A 35 0.14 10.69 8.29
CA SER A 35 1.38 11.33 7.81
C SER A 35 2.38 10.37 7.15
N GLY A 36 2.28 9.05 7.39
CA GLY A 36 3.11 8.04 6.74
C GLY A 36 2.65 7.68 5.32
N MET A 37 3.42 6.87 4.61
CA MET A 37 3.08 6.35 3.28
C MET A 37 2.13 5.16 3.38
N PHE A 38 0.94 5.44 3.89
CA PHE A 38 -0.20 4.53 3.93
C PHE A 38 -1.13 4.76 2.75
N THR A 39 -2.22 3.99 2.68
CA THR A 39 -3.16 3.97 1.55
C THR A 39 -3.60 5.37 1.10
N ALA A 40 -3.92 6.27 2.04
CA ALA A 40 -4.36 7.62 1.68
C ALA A 40 -3.29 8.40 0.90
N ASN A 41 -2.05 8.47 1.40
CA ASN A 41 -0.97 9.20 0.73
C ASN A 41 -0.50 8.47 -0.53
N SER A 42 -0.41 7.13 -0.51
CA SER A 42 -0.04 6.35 -1.69
C SER A 42 -1.06 6.52 -2.82
N MET A 43 -2.36 6.42 -2.54
CA MET A 43 -3.41 6.64 -3.55
C MET A 43 -3.43 8.08 -4.08
N ASN A 44 -3.14 9.05 -3.21
CA ASN A 44 -3.05 10.45 -3.61
C ASN A 44 -1.85 10.71 -4.55
N CYS A 45 -0.70 10.10 -4.25
CA CYS A 45 0.48 10.11 -5.13
C CYS A 45 0.21 9.36 -6.44
N LEU A 46 -0.46 8.22 -6.39
CA LEU A 46 -0.87 7.45 -7.57
C LEU A 46 -1.81 8.23 -8.47
N THR A 47 -2.75 9.00 -7.91
CA THR A 47 -3.68 9.81 -8.71
C THR A 47 -2.93 10.91 -9.46
N GLU A 48 -1.91 11.50 -8.83
CA GLU A 48 -1.00 12.44 -9.49
C GLU A 48 -0.20 11.72 -10.58
N ALA A 49 0.44 10.59 -10.29
CA ALA A 49 1.25 9.81 -11.24
C ALA A 49 0.46 9.24 -12.43
N LEU A 50 -0.82 8.90 -12.25
CA LEU A 50 -1.77 8.53 -13.31
C LEU A 50 -2.10 9.70 -14.25
N GLY A 51 -1.72 10.93 -13.87
CA GLY A 51 -2.02 12.15 -14.62
C GLY A 51 -3.42 12.69 -14.35
N LEU A 52 -4.15 12.20 -13.34
CA LEU A 52 -5.53 12.60 -13.03
C LEU A 52 -5.62 13.74 -11.99
N ALA A 53 -4.50 14.15 -11.41
CA ALA A 53 -4.44 15.25 -10.46
C ALA A 53 -3.29 16.22 -10.78
N PRO A 54 -3.42 17.50 -10.42
CA PRO A 54 -2.35 18.48 -10.63
C PRO A 54 -1.12 18.18 -9.76
N PRO A 55 0.06 18.68 -10.14
CA PRO A 55 1.29 18.44 -9.39
C PRO A 55 1.24 18.96 -7.96
N GLY A 56 1.83 18.21 -7.04
CA GLY A 56 1.81 18.48 -5.60
C GLY A 56 0.53 18.05 -4.90
N ASN A 57 -0.49 17.56 -5.62
CA ASN A 57 -1.69 16.97 -5.02
C ASN A 57 -1.33 15.84 -4.04
N GLY A 58 -0.37 14.99 -4.39
CA GLY A 58 0.03 13.82 -3.61
C GLY A 58 0.59 14.14 -2.23
N THR A 59 1.29 15.28 -2.08
CA THR A 59 2.17 15.53 -0.93
C THR A 59 1.95 16.87 -0.22
N THR A 60 1.19 17.81 -0.79
CA THR A 60 0.94 19.12 -0.15
C THR A 60 0.10 18.95 1.11
N LEU A 61 0.57 19.51 2.24
CA LEU A 61 -0.02 19.34 3.56
C LEU A 61 -1.40 20.00 3.68
N ALA A 62 -2.34 19.34 4.36
CA ALA A 62 -3.73 19.78 4.49
C ALA A 62 -3.90 21.15 5.21
N THR A 63 -3.06 21.43 6.20
CA THR A 63 -3.10 22.69 6.95
C THR A 63 -2.41 23.84 6.23
N HIS A 64 -1.58 23.57 5.22
CA HIS A 64 -0.82 24.60 4.53
C HIS A 64 -1.70 25.37 3.52
N THR A 65 -1.57 26.69 3.45
CA THR A 65 -2.37 27.54 2.54
C THR A 65 -2.16 27.21 1.07
N ALA A 66 -0.99 26.70 0.67
CA ALA A 66 -0.74 26.23 -0.70
C ALA A 66 -1.74 25.15 -1.16
N ARG A 67 -2.27 24.33 -0.24
CA ARG A 67 -3.30 23.33 -0.55
C ARG A 67 -4.58 23.97 -1.10
N ARG A 68 -4.90 25.22 -0.68
CA ARG A 68 -6.04 25.96 -1.22
C ARG A 68 -5.82 26.28 -2.71
N GLY A 69 -4.61 26.68 -3.08
CA GLY A 69 -4.24 26.98 -4.47
C GLY A 69 -4.51 25.77 -5.38
N LEU A 70 -4.16 24.57 -4.93
CA LEU A 70 -4.45 23.32 -5.67
C LEU A 70 -5.95 23.08 -5.85
N TYR A 71 -6.78 23.40 -4.86
CA TYR A 71 -8.23 23.20 -4.95
C TYR A 71 -8.86 24.18 -5.94
N GLU A 72 -8.43 25.44 -5.90
CA GLU A 72 -8.87 26.46 -6.84
C GLU A 72 -8.39 26.15 -8.27
N GLN A 73 -7.16 25.65 -8.41
CA GLN A 73 -6.62 25.20 -9.69
C GLN A 73 -7.40 24.01 -10.25
N ALA A 74 -7.68 22.99 -9.44
CA ALA A 74 -8.49 21.85 -9.86
C ALA A 74 -9.90 22.28 -10.34
N GLY A 75 -10.50 23.25 -9.64
CA GLY A 75 -11.78 23.84 -10.03
C GLY A 75 -11.73 24.58 -11.37
N ARG A 76 -10.66 25.33 -11.65
CA ARG A 76 -10.44 25.94 -12.98
C ARG A 76 -10.19 24.89 -14.05
N LEU A 77 -9.36 23.90 -13.75
CA LEU A 77 -8.91 22.89 -14.69
C LEU A 77 -10.08 22.03 -15.18
N ILE A 78 -10.98 21.58 -14.30
CA ILE A 78 -12.11 20.76 -14.73
C ILE A 78 -13.05 21.51 -15.69
N VAL A 79 -13.20 22.83 -15.52
CA VAL A 79 -13.98 23.67 -16.44
C VAL A 79 -13.27 23.78 -17.79
N GLU A 80 -11.95 23.97 -17.79
CA GLU A 80 -11.14 23.98 -19.01
C GLU A 80 -11.21 22.66 -19.77
N LEU A 81 -11.05 21.51 -19.09
CA LEU A 81 -11.15 20.19 -19.70
C LEU A 81 -12.55 19.94 -20.28
N ALA A 82 -13.61 20.39 -19.60
CA ALA A 82 -14.96 20.32 -20.13
C ALA A 82 -15.14 21.19 -21.39
N GLN A 83 -14.54 22.38 -21.43
CA GLN A 83 -14.57 23.23 -22.62
C GLN A 83 -13.79 22.62 -23.79
N ARG A 84 -12.64 22.00 -23.52
CA ARG A 84 -11.86 21.26 -24.54
C ARG A 84 -12.67 20.11 -25.12
N TYR A 85 -13.31 19.30 -24.27
CA TYR A 85 -14.14 18.19 -24.72
C TYR A 85 -15.38 18.65 -25.50
N TYR A 86 -16.25 19.47 -24.88
CA TYR A 86 -17.54 19.84 -25.49
C TYR A 86 -17.44 20.95 -26.55
N GLY A 87 -16.40 21.78 -26.50
CA GLY A 87 -16.23 22.92 -27.39
C GLY A 87 -15.22 22.72 -28.51
N SER A 88 -14.26 21.80 -28.34
CA SER A 88 -13.20 21.52 -29.32
C SER A 88 -13.11 20.04 -29.73
N ASP A 89 -14.05 19.20 -29.30
CA ASP A 89 -14.08 17.75 -29.55
C ASP A 89 -12.78 17.02 -29.13
N ASP A 90 -12.08 17.56 -28.13
CA ASP A 90 -10.83 17.00 -27.63
C ASP A 90 -11.11 15.83 -26.69
N THR A 91 -11.13 14.61 -27.23
CA THR A 91 -11.35 13.39 -26.45
C THR A 91 -10.17 13.05 -25.54
N ALA A 92 -8.97 13.59 -25.78
CA ALA A 92 -7.78 13.24 -25.01
C ALA A 92 -7.87 13.66 -23.53
N VAL A 93 -8.79 14.56 -23.19
CA VAL A 93 -9.04 14.98 -21.79
C VAL A 93 -9.88 13.99 -20.99
N LEU A 94 -10.43 12.95 -21.63
CA LEU A 94 -11.26 11.97 -20.93
C LEU A 94 -10.41 11.12 -19.98
N PRO A 95 -10.94 10.73 -18.80
CA PRO A 95 -10.18 9.97 -17.80
C PRO A 95 -9.56 8.68 -18.34
N ARG A 96 -10.25 7.95 -19.24
CA ARG A 96 -9.73 6.71 -19.85
C ARG A 96 -8.62 6.95 -20.87
N GLU A 97 -8.56 8.13 -21.48
CA GLU A 97 -7.46 8.52 -22.37
C GLU A 97 -6.22 8.96 -21.58
N ILE A 98 -6.42 9.68 -20.47
CA ILE A 98 -5.35 10.12 -19.56
C ILE A 98 -4.75 8.94 -18.79
N ALA A 99 -5.59 8.22 -18.04
CA ALA A 99 -5.19 7.08 -17.24
C ALA A 99 -5.10 5.81 -18.11
N SER A 100 -4.28 5.89 -19.16
CA SER A 100 -4.00 4.79 -20.08
C SER A 100 -3.24 3.65 -19.39
N ARG A 101 -3.17 2.48 -20.05
CA ARG A 101 -2.38 1.34 -19.58
C ARG A 101 -0.92 1.69 -19.24
N ARG A 102 -0.31 2.61 -20.00
CA ARG A 102 1.06 3.11 -19.76
C ARG A 102 1.14 4.05 -18.57
N ALA A 103 0.12 4.87 -18.35
CA ALA A 103 0.02 5.70 -17.14
C ALA A 103 -0.09 4.82 -15.89
N PHE A 104 -0.83 3.71 -15.95
CA PHE A 104 -0.89 2.70 -14.89
C PHE A 104 0.48 2.06 -14.60
N GLU A 105 1.28 1.76 -15.62
CA GLU A 105 2.67 1.27 -15.45
C GLU A 105 3.54 2.30 -14.77
N ASN A 106 3.50 3.55 -15.23
CA ASN A 106 4.26 4.65 -14.63
C ASN A 106 3.88 4.87 -13.15
N ALA A 107 2.58 4.87 -12.85
CA ALA A 107 2.07 5.04 -11.51
C ALA A 107 2.51 3.88 -10.60
N MET A 108 2.45 2.64 -11.09
CA MET A 108 2.94 1.47 -10.35
C MET A 108 4.47 1.50 -10.17
N CYS A 109 5.25 1.95 -11.15
CA CYS A 109 6.69 2.18 -10.99
C CYS A 109 6.95 3.15 -9.83
N MET A 110 6.23 4.27 -9.77
CA MET A 110 6.37 5.23 -8.67
C MET A 110 6.01 4.60 -7.31
N ASP A 111 4.89 3.88 -7.23
CA ASP A 111 4.42 3.27 -5.98
C ASP A 111 5.37 2.18 -5.46
N VAL A 112 5.92 1.36 -6.35
CA VAL A 112 6.97 0.39 -6.04
C VAL A 112 8.24 1.09 -5.55
N ALA A 113 8.65 2.18 -6.23
CA ALA A 113 9.88 2.89 -5.89
C ALA A 113 9.83 3.53 -4.49
N MET A 114 8.66 4.01 -4.08
CA MET A 114 8.47 4.60 -2.74
C MET A 114 8.08 3.59 -1.66
N GLY A 115 7.94 2.30 -2.02
CA GLY A 115 7.43 1.27 -1.12
C GLY A 115 6.06 1.64 -0.54
N GLY A 116 5.10 1.89 -1.43
CA GLY A 116 3.73 2.29 -1.09
C GLY A 116 2.95 1.30 -0.22
N SER A 117 1.68 1.60 0.01
CA SER A 117 0.77 0.68 0.72
C SER A 117 0.47 -0.53 -0.16
N THR A 118 0.44 -1.75 0.38
CA THR A 118 0.04 -2.95 -0.41
C THR A 118 -1.40 -2.84 -0.93
N ASN A 119 -2.25 -2.00 -0.32
CA ASN A 119 -3.61 -1.74 -0.78
C ASN A 119 -3.66 -1.04 -2.16
N THR A 120 -2.60 -0.35 -2.57
CA THR A 120 -2.54 0.28 -3.89
C THR A 120 -2.65 -0.75 -5.01
N VAL A 121 -2.07 -1.94 -4.82
CA VAL A 121 -2.22 -3.06 -5.76
C VAL A 121 -3.69 -3.38 -5.96
N LEU A 122 -4.45 -3.53 -4.87
CA LEU A 122 -5.88 -3.83 -4.93
C LEU A 122 -6.65 -2.72 -5.64
N HIS A 123 -6.42 -1.47 -5.26
CA HIS A 123 -7.12 -0.32 -5.82
C HIS A 123 -6.76 -0.06 -7.29
N LEU A 124 -5.50 -0.25 -7.67
CA LEU A 124 -5.06 -0.05 -9.04
C LEU A 124 -5.61 -1.14 -9.96
N LEU A 125 -5.63 -2.41 -9.51
CA LEU A 125 -6.29 -3.49 -10.26
C LEU A 125 -7.78 -3.23 -10.44
N ALA A 126 -8.46 -2.73 -9.39
CA ALA A 126 -9.86 -2.35 -9.48
C ALA A 126 -10.09 -1.18 -10.44
N ALA A 127 -9.27 -0.14 -10.37
CA ALA A 127 -9.36 1.01 -11.27
C ALA A 127 -9.08 0.62 -12.73
N ALA A 128 -8.10 -0.27 -12.96
CA ALA A 128 -7.81 -0.80 -14.29
C ALA A 128 -8.97 -1.62 -14.85
N HIS A 129 -9.62 -2.43 -14.01
CA HIS A 129 -10.81 -3.19 -14.41
C HIS A 129 -11.94 -2.26 -14.85
N GLU A 130 -12.26 -1.22 -14.08
CA GLU A 130 -13.30 -0.23 -14.41
C GLU A 130 -12.92 0.65 -15.62
N ALA A 131 -11.62 0.82 -15.86
CA ALA A 131 -11.09 1.49 -17.05
C ALA A 131 -11.03 0.55 -18.28
N GLU A 132 -11.40 -0.73 -18.14
CA GLU A 132 -11.33 -1.75 -19.19
C GLU A 132 -9.91 -1.97 -19.74
N LEU A 133 -8.91 -1.88 -18.85
CA LEU A 133 -7.51 -2.07 -19.18
C LEU A 133 -7.05 -3.49 -18.84
N ASP A 134 -6.23 -4.07 -19.71
CA ASP A 134 -5.54 -5.36 -19.48
C ASP A 134 -4.32 -5.17 -18.57
N PHE A 135 -4.56 -4.90 -17.28
CA PHE A 135 -3.54 -4.71 -16.24
C PHE A 135 -3.79 -5.71 -15.11
N ALA A 136 -2.84 -6.61 -14.87
CA ALA A 136 -2.97 -7.72 -13.95
C ALA A 136 -1.85 -7.75 -12.91
N LEU A 137 -1.99 -8.62 -11.91
CA LEU A 137 -0.98 -8.81 -10.86
C LEU A 137 0.40 -9.21 -11.41
N ALA A 138 0.43 -9.93 -12.54
CA ALA A 138 1.67 -10.31 -13.22
C ALA A 138 2.45 -9.09 -13.75
N ASP A 139 1.77 -8.04 -14.19
CA ASP A 139 2.40 -6.80 -14.63
C ASP A 139 3.07 -6.08 -13.45
N ILE A 140 2.38 -6.04 -12.30
CA ILE A 140 2.92 -5.49 -11.06
C ILE A 140 4.17 -6.27 -10.62
N ASP A 141 4.14 -7.61 -10.68
CA ASP A 141 5.34 -8.42 -10.39
C ASP A 141 6.50 -8.06 -11.32
N ALA A 142 6.23 -8.00 -12.63
CA ALA A 142 7.24 -7.67 -13.64
C ALA A 142 7.88 -6.30 -13.38
N LEU A 143 7.09 -5.28 -13.03
CA LEU A 143 7.58 -3.95 -12.65
C LEU A 143 8.37 -3.99 -11.34
N SER A 144 7.87 -4.71 -10.32
CA SER A 144 8.50 -4.79 -9.00
C SER A 144 9.91 -5.38 -8.97
N ARG A 145 10.28 -6.13 -10.01
CA ARG A 145 11.60 -6.76 -10.18
C ARG A 145 12.65 -5.85 -10.83
N ARG A 146 12.23 -4.74 -11.43
CA ARG A 146 13.12 -3.84 -12.21
C ARG A 146 13.15 -2.42 -11.68
N VAL A 147 12.19 -2.05 -10.85
CA VAL A 147 12.10 -0.72 -10.24
C VAL A 147 12.80 -0.74 -8.90
N PRO A 148 13.82 0.10 -8.66
CA PRO A 148 14.52 0.17 -7.39
C PRO A 148 13.71 0.90 -6.32
N CYS A 149 13.97 0.63 -5.03
CA CYS A 149 13.38 1.36 -3.92
C CYS A 149 14.15 2.67 -3.66
N LEU A 150 13.57 3.79 -4.08
CA LEU A 150 14.16 5.13 -4.03
C LEU A 150 13.80 5.93 -2.76
N SER A 151 12.73 5.55 -2.06
CA SER A 151 12.30 6.25 -0.85
C SER A 151 11.74 5.28 0.19
N LYS A 152 12.11 5.49 1.46
CA LYS A 152 11.59 4.76 2.63
C LYS A 152 10.90 5.71 3.58
N VAL A 153 9.63 5.95 3.31
CA VAL A 153 8.73 6.75 4.16
C VAL A 153 8.10 5.84 5.22
N ALA A 154 7.80 6.38 6.40
CA ALA A 154 7.14 5.67 7.48
C ALA A 154 5.96 4.84 6.95
N PRO A 155 5.88 3.55 7.29
CA PRO A 155 6.61 2.89 8.39
C PRO A 155 7.98 2.31 8.01
N ASN A 156 8.41 2.42 6.75
CA ASN A 156 9.65 1.79 6.25
C ASN A 156 10.93 2.54 6.63
N GLY A 157 10.79 3.79 7.06
CA GLY A 157 11.90 4.66 7.43
C GLY A 157 11.43 5.83 8.28
N ALA A 158 12.33 6.78 8.50
CA ALA A 158 12.09 7.90 9.41
C ALA A 158 11.30 9.07 8.78
N TYR A 159 11.27 9.14 7.45
CA TYR A 159 10.61 10.23 6.74
C TYR A 159 9.08 10.14 6.81
N LEU A 160 8.42 11.29 6.77
CA LEU A 160 6.98 11.44 6.63
C LEU A 160 6.62 12.07 5.27
N VAL A 161 5.33 12.19 4.96
CA VAL A 161 4.89 12.75 3.67
C VAL A 161 5.34 14.20 3.47
N GLU A 162 5.48 14.98 4.55
CA GLU A 162 6.03 16.33 4.47
C GLU A 162 7.50 16.38 4.04
N ASP A 163 8.27 15.33 4.32
CA ASP A 163 9.67 15.23 3.87
C ASP A 163 9.72 14.86 2.39
N VAL A 164 8.82 13.97 1.93
CA VAL A 164 8.64 13.68 0.50
C VAL A 164 8.25 14.96 -0.24
N HIS A 165 7.36 15.76 0.34
CA HIS A 165 6.98 17.07 -0.22
C HIS A 165 8.20 17.98 -0.35
N ARG A 166 8.99 18.13 0.74
CA ARG A 166 10.22 18.92 0.75
C ARG A 166 11.26 18.45 -0.27
N ALA A 167 11.27 17.16 -0.59
CA ALA A 167 12.16 16.56 -1.58
C ALA A 167 11.68 16.70 -3.05
N GLY A 168 10.54 17.38 -3.27
CA GLY A 168 9.99 17.61 -4.61
C GLY A 168 8.81 16.70 -4.97
N GLY A 169 8.28 15.94 -4.01
CA GLY A 169 7.04 15.19 -4.14
C GLY A 169 7.07 14.11 -5.23
N VAL A 170 5.90 13.86 -5.81
CA VAL A 170 5.71 12.91 -6.92
C VAL A 170 6.54 13.31 -8.15
N PRO A 171 6.65 14.58 -8.56
CA PRO A 171 7.47 14.95 -9.71
C PRO A 171 8.94 14.58 -9.57
N ALA A 172 9.54 14.72 -8.38
CA ALA A 172 10.92 14.29 -8.14
C ALA A 172 11.09 12.76 -8.27
N LEU A 173 10.17 11.97 -7.71
CA LEU A 173 10.17 10.50 -7.85
C LEU A 173 10.04 10.08 -9.32
N LEU A 174 9.09 10.68 -10.06
CA LEU A 174 8.92 10.42 -11.49
C LEU A 174 10.14 10.88 -12.30
N GLY A 175 10.77 11.98 -11.89
CA GLY A 175 12.03 12.48 -12.45
C GLY A 175 13.15 11.46 -12.40
N GLU A 176 13.40 10.86 -11.23
CA GLU A 176 14.43 9.83 -11.06
C GLU A 176 14.12 8.57 -11.90
N LEU A 177 12.87 8.11 -11.86
CA LEU A 177 12.47 6.94 -12.65
C LEU A 177 12.57 7.20 -14.16
N ASN A 178 12.28 8.42 -14.63
CA ASN A 178 12.45 8.80 -16.03
C ASN A 178 13.94 8.87 -16.44
N ARG A 179 14.82 9.38 -15.56
CA ARG A 179 16.28 9.38 -15.76
C ARG A 179 16.81 7.94 -15.89
N ALA A 180 16.25 7.02 -15.13
CA ALA A 180 16.55 5.59 -15.19
C ALA A 180 15.95 4.86 -16.40
N GLY A 181 15.13 5.53 -17.21
CA GLY A 181 14.45 4.91 -18.37
C GLY A 181 13.34 3.93 -17.99
N LEU A 182 12.77 4.06 -16.78
CA LEU A 182 11.74 3.16 -16.25
C LEU A 182 10.30 3.63 -16.53
N LEU A 183 10.13 4.80 -17.16
CA LEU A 183 8.82 5.39 -17.44
C LEU A 183 8.53 5.49 -18.94
N HIS A 184 7.27 5.30 -19.29
CA HIS A 184 6.70 5.64 -20.59
C HIS A 184 6.58 7.15 -20.73
N ARG A 185 7.18 7.72 -21.77
CA ARG A 185 7.20 9.18 -22.00
C ARG A 185 6.01 9.69 -22.81
N ASP A 186 5.33 8.81 -23.53
CA ASP A 186 4.16 9.10 -24.35
C ASP A 186 2.85 8.94 -23.54
N VAL A 187 2.83 9.58 -22.37
CA VAL A 187 1.63 9.76 -21.55
C VAL A 187 1.41 11.25 -21.34
N HIS A 188 0.16 11.65 -21.24
CA HIS A 188 -0.25 13.02 -20.90
C HIS A 188 -1.01 13.04 -19.58
N SER A 189 -1.26 14.23 -19.06
CA SER A 189 -2.01 14.43 -17.83
C SER A 189 -3.09 15.49 -18.01
N VAL A 190 -3.91 15.70 -16.97
CA VAL A 190 -4.87 16.80 -16.91
C VAL A 190 -4.19 18.17 -17.08
N HIS A 191 -2.92 18.32 -16.71
CA HIS A 191 -2.20 19.60 -16.65
C HIS A 191 -1.05 19.74 -17.67
N ALA A 192 -0.66 18.67 -18.36
CA ALA A 192 0.48 18.69 -19.28
C ALA A 192 0.22 17.81 -20.51
N PRO A 193 0.66 18.23 -21.72
CA PRO A 193 0.45 17.48 -22.95
C PRO A 193 1.31 16.22 -23.04
N ASP A 194 2.39 16.13 -22.26
CA ASP A 194 3.29 14.97 -22.22
C ASP A 194 4.11 14.95 -20.92
N LEU A 195 4.71 13.80 -20.58
CA LEU A 195 5.52 13.62 -19.38
C LEU A 195 6.79 14.49 -19.37
N THR A 196 7.37 14.80 -20.53
CA THR A 196 8.59 15.63 -20.61
C THR A 196 8.30 17.06 -20.21
N THR A 197 7.20 17.63 -20.72
CA THR A 197 6.71 18.95 -20.36
C THR A 197 6.37 19.01 -18.88
N TRP A 198 5.71 17.97 -18.35
CA TRP A 198 5.42 17.87 -16.93
C TRP A 198 6.70 17.90 -16.08
N LEU A 199 7.65 16.99 -16.33
CA LEU A 199 8.86 16.89 -15.52
C LEU A 199 9.77 18.10 -15.66
N THR A 200 9.85 18.70 -16.86
CA THR A 200 10.62 19.95 -17.06
C THR A 200 10.12 21.06 -16.13
N GLN A 201 8.80 21.18 -15.94
CA GLN A 201 8.21 22.24 -15.13
C GLN A 201 8.21 21.94 -13.63
N TRP A 202 8.09 20.67 -13.24
CA TRP A 202 7.76 20.27 -11.86
C TRP A 202 8.82 19.44 -11.13
N ASP A 203 9.74 18.77 -11.83
CA ASP A 203 10.86 18.11 -11.17
C ASP A 203 11.89 19.16 -10.74
N ILE A 204 11.94 19.45 -9.44
CA ILE A 204 12.87 20.43 -8.85
C ILE A 204 14.35 20.01 -8.93
N ARG A 205 14.63 18.76 -9.28
CA ARG A 205 15.98 18.25 -9.57
C ARG A 205 16.27 18.21 -11.07
N GLY A 206 15.28 18.56 -11.89
CA GLY A 206 15.39 18.66 -13.34
C GLY A 206 16.21 19.86 -13.79
N THR A 207 16.34 20.02 -15.11
CA THR A 207 17.22 21.04 -15.70
C THR A 207 16.68 22.47 -15.59
N ALA A 208 15.36 22.64 -15.55
CA ALA A 208 14.72 23.96 -15.61
C ALA A 208 13.35 24.00 -14.91
N PRO A 209 13.25 23.63 -13.62
CA PRO A 209 11.99 23.66 -12.87
C PRO A 209 11.40 25.07 -12.86
N SER A 210 10.07 25.14 -12.88
CA SER A 210 9.35 26.40 -12.80
C SER A 210 9.50 27.04 -11.41
N PRO A 211 9.48 28.39 -11.30
CA PRO A 211 9.45 29.05 -10.00
C PRO A 211 8.26 28.63 -9.13
N GLU A 212 7.12 28.30 -9.76
CA GLU A 212 5.93 27.80 -9.08
C GLU A 212 6.18 26.43 -8.41
N ALA A 213 6.83 25.50 -9.12
CA ALA A 213 7.18 24.20 -8.55
C ALA A 213 8.13 24.35 -7.34
N ILE A 214 9.18 25.16 -7.49
CA ILE A 214 10.13 25.44 -6.39
C ILE A 214 9.37 26.03 -5.19
N GLU A 215 8.52 27.03 -5.41
CA GLU A 215 7.76 27.71 -4.37
C GLU A 215 6.81 26.76 -3.62
N LEU A 216 6.13 25.87 -4.34
CA LEU A 216 5.18 24.91 -3.79
C LEU A 216 5.86 23.96 -2.79
N PHE A 217 6.97 23.34 -3.17
CA PHE A 217 7.65 22.32 -2.35
C PHE A 217 8.34 22.88 -1.11
N HIS A 218 8.44 24.21 -0.99
CA HIS A 218 8.83 24.86 0.25
C HIS A 218 7.73 24.84 1.32
N ALA A 219 6.48 24.46 1.02
CA ALA A 219 5.41 24.37 2.01
C ALA A 219 5.78 23.39 3.14
N ALA A 220 5.76 23.88 4.38
CA ALA A 220 6.18 23.12 5.56
C ALA A 220 5.02 22.86 6.54
N PRO A 221 5.15 21.86 7.43
CA PRO A 221 4.22 21.69 8.55
C PRO A 221 4.26 22.89 9.49
N GLY A 222 3.11 23.24 10.05
CA GLY A 222 2.98 24.39 10.94
C GLY A 222 3.57 24.19 12.34
N GLY A 223 3.78 22.95 12.78
CA GLY A 223 4.26 22.62 14.13
C GLY A 223 3.24 22.87 15.26
N GLU A 224 2.04 23.32 14.93
CA GLU A 224 0.98 23.67 15.89
C GLU A 224 -0.28 22.83 15.66
N ARG A 225 -1.05 22.61 16.74
CA ARG A 225 -2.33 21.91 16.65
C ARG A 225 -3.36 22.74 15.88
N SER A 226 -4.04 22.12 14.92
CA SER A 226 -5.09 22.78 14.14
C SER A 226 -6.01 21.78 13.45
N ALA A 227 -7.30 21.83 13.78
CA ALA A 227 -8.34 21.08 13.07
C ALA A 227 -8.82 21.77 11.78
N ARG A 228 -8.21 22.89 11.37
CA ARG A 228 -8.65 23.72 10.24
C ARG A 228 -7.69 23.58 9.06
N ALA A 229 -8.23 23.28 7.88
CA ALA A 229 -7.46 23.30 6.64
C ALA A 229 -7.01 24.73 6.30
N PHE A 230 -5.86 24.86 5.63
CA PHE A 230 -5.28 26.15 5.22
C PHE A 230 -5.04 27.13 6.39
N SER A 231 -4.73 26.62 7.58
CA SER A 231 -4.54 27.42 8.79
C SER A 231 -3.16 28.08 8.91
N GLN A 232 -2.18 27.70 8.09
CA GLN A 232 -0.79 28.15 8.22
C GLN A 232 -0.05 28.22 6.88
N SER A 233 1.05 28.97 6.80
CA SER A 233 1.86 29.17 5.57
C SER A 233 3.37 29.06 5.85
N GLN A 234 3.77 28.20 6.79
CA GLN A 234 5.16 27.97 7.16
C GLN A 234 5.94 27.37 5.99
N ARG A 235 7.24 27.69 5.95
CA ARG A 235 8.11 27.31 4.84
C ARG A 235 9.37 26.61 5.32
N TRP A 236 9.80 25.61 4.58
CA TRP A 236 11.13 25.03 4.71
C TRP A 236 12.15 26.06 4.25
N HIS A 237 13.23 26.23 5.01
CA HIS A 237 14.32 27.13 4.61
C HIS A 237 15.07 26.60 3.37
N THR A 238 15.23 25.28 3.27
CA THR A 238 15.88 24.60 2.14
C THR A 238 15.06 23.38 1.70
N LEU A 239 15.09 23.08 0.40
CA LEU A 239 14.54 21.84 -0.15
C LEU A 239 15.53 20.69 0.06
N ASP A 240 15.01 19.45 0.03
CA ASP A 240 15.82 18.24 0.09
C ASP A 240 16.19 17.76 -1.33
N LEU A 241 17.35 18.22 -1.80
CA LEU A 241 17.88 17.89 -3.12
C LEU A 241 18.99 16.82 -3.07
N ASP A 242 19.21 16.20 -1.90
CA ASP A 242 20.24 15.19 -1.73
C ASP A 242 19.77 13.86 -2.37
N ALA A 243 20.47 13.45 -3.43
CA ALA A 243 20.16 12.24 -4.18
C ALA A 243 20.74 10.96 -3.57
N GLU A 244 21.67 11.06 -2.61
CA GLU A 244 22.31 9.90 -1.98
C GLU A 244 21.69 9.61 -0.61
N ASN A 245 21.54 10.64 0.22
CA ASN A 245 21.12 10.50 1.61
C ASN A 245 19.78 11.15 1.93
N GLY A 246 19.14 11.82 0.96
CA GLY A 246 17.85 12.48 1.13
C GLY A 246 16.65 11.52 1.16
N CYS A 247 15.47 12.11 1.28
CA CYS A 247 14.19 11.39 1.32
C CYS A 247 13.87 10.64 0.02
N ILE A 248 14.24 11.22 -1.11
CA ILE A 248 14.16 10.61 -2.45
C ILE A 248 15.58 10.45 -2.96
N ARG A 249 16.00 9.21 -3.21
CA ARG A 249 17.33 8.88 -3.72
C ARG A 249 17.32 8.69 -5.23
N ASP A 250 18.47 8.85 -5.86
CA ASP A 250 18.68 8.39 -7.23
C ASP A 250 18.79 6.86 -7.30
N THR A 251 18.86 6.33 -8.51
CA THR A 251 18.95 4.88 -8.72
C THR A 251 20.28 4.25 -8.30
N GLU A 252 21.37 5.00 -8.30
CA GLU A 252 22.70 4.49 -7.91
C GLU A 252 22.76 4.27 -6.39
N HIS A 253 22.10 5.14 -5.63
CA HIS A 253 22.07 5.14 -4.17
C HIS A 253 20.75 4.58 -3.60
N ALA A 254 19.95 3.90 -4.44
CA ALA A 254 18.69 3.29 -4.05
C ALA A 254 18.85 2.38 -2.82
N TYR A 255 17.82 2.30 -1.98
CA TYR A 255 17.83 1.45 -0.79
C TYR A 255 17.92 -0.05 -1.14
N SER A 256 17.40 -0.43 -2.30
CA SER A 256 17.49 -1.77 -2.87
C SER A 256 17.27 -1.72 -4.38
N ALA A 257 17.91 -2.65 -5.10
CA ALA A 257 17.71 -2.82 -6.54
C ALA A 257 16.32 -3.37 -6.89
N ASP A 258 15.77 -4.21 -5.99
CA ASP A 258 14.38 -4.65 -6.04
C ASP A 258 13.45 -3.60 -5.42
N GLY A 259 12.23 -3.54 -5.91
CA GLY A 259 11.23 -2.58 -5.47
C GLY A 259 10.76 -2.78 -4.03
N GLY A 260 10.08 -1.77 -3.47
CA GLY A 260 9.56 -1.78 -2.11
C GLY A 260 8.28 -2.62 -1.90
N LEU A 261 7.79 -3.25 -2.96
CA LEU A 261 6.66 -4.19 -2.99
C LEU A 261 7.08 -5.44 -3.77
N ALA A 262 6.51 -6.59 -3.44
CA ALA A 262 6.71 -7.82 -4.18
C ALA A 262 5.43 -8.65 -4.27
N VAL A 263 5.23 -9.28 -5.42
CA VAL A 263 4.23 -10.35 -5.60
C VAL A 263 4.92 -11.68 -5.31
N LEU A 264 4.32 -12.54 -4.48
CA LEU A 264 4.77 -13.92 -4.27
C LEU A 264 3.73 -14.88 -4.83
N THR A 265 4.18 -16.02 -5.35
CA THR A 265 3.31 -17.09 -5.87
C THR A 265 3.76 -18.46 -5.36
N GLY A 266 2.89 -19.46 -5.41
CA GLY A 266 3.26 -20.83 -5.08
C GLY A 266 2.04 -21.66 -4.71
N ASN A 267 2.24 -22.86 -4.16
CA ASN A 267 1.12 -23.75 -3.88
C ASN A 267 0.16 -23.21 -2.81
N LEU A 268 0.59 -22.26 -1.97
CA LEU A 268 -0.25 -21.61 -0.96
C LEU A 268 -1.05 -20.43 -1.53
N ALA A 269 -0.47 -19.70 -2.50
CA ALA A 269 -1.07 -18.54 -3.15
C ALA A 269 -0.93 -18.66 -4.69
N PRO A 270 -1.72 -19.54 -5.35
CA PRO A 270 -1.54 -19.83 -6.76
C PRO A 270 -1.89 -18.64 -7.67
N ASN A 271 -2.78 -17.74 -7.24
CA ASN A 271 -3.08 -16.50 -7.97
C ASN A 271 -2.24 -15.31 -7.47
N GLY A 272 -1.35 -15.56 -6.52
CA GLY A 272 -0.45 -14.57 -5.94
C GLY A 272 -0.91 -13.98 -4.60
N CYS A 273 0.03 -13.30 -3.96
CA CYS A 273 -0.15 -12.52 -2.74
C CYS A 273 0.88 -11.39 -2.70
N ILE A 274 0.70 -10.40 -1.82
CA ILE A 274 1.56 -9.21 -1.78
C ILE A 274 2.30 -9.10 -0.45
N VAL A 275 3.58 -8.73 -0.55
CA VAL A 275 4.42 -8.34 0.60
C VAL A 275 5.07 -6.98 0.34
N LYS A 276 5.20 -6.19 1.40
CA LYS A 276 5.89 -4.90 1.37
C LYS A 276 7.35 -5.06 1.78
N THR A 277 8.21 -5.34 0.82
CA THR A 277 9.64 -5.64 1.03
C THR A 277 10.43 -4.50 1.66
N ALA A 278 10.06 -3.24 1.41
CA ALA A 278 10.75 -2.07 1.96
C ALA A 278 10.80 -2.04 3.50
N GLY A 279 9.84 -2.69 4.17
CA GLY A 279 9.71 -2.79 5.62
C GLY A 279 10.11 -4.15 6.21
N VAL A 280 10.75 -5.04 5.44
CA VAL A 280 11.18 -6.38 5.89
C VAL A 280 12.69 -6.42 6.10
N ASP A 281 13.12 -6.86 7.28
CA ASP A 281 14.55 -7.10 7.57
C ASP A 281 15.10 -8.20 6.67
N GLU A 282 16.30 -7.99 6.10
CA GLU A 282 16.96 -8.93 5.19
C GLU A 282 17.12 -10.33 5.79
N LYS A 283 17.27 -10.44 7.11
CA LYS A 283 17.42 -11.72 7.82
C LYS A 283 16.20 -12.62 7.72
N ILE A 284 15.03 -12.06 7.41
CA ILE A 284 13.77 -12.79 7.26
C ILE A 284 13.22 -12.71 5.83
N HIS A 285 14.04 -12.35 4.83
CA HIS A 285 13.64 -12.45 3.41
C HIS A 285 13.42 -13.89 2.97
N VAL A 286 14.12 -14.83 3.61
CA VAL A 286 13.85 -16.27 3.52
C VAL A 286 13.43 -16.73 4.90
N PHE A 287 12.20 -17.22 5.01
CA PHE A 287 11.60 -17.63 6.28
C PHE A 287 10.93 -18.99 6.14
N SER A 288 11.13 -19.87 7.12
CA SER A 288 10.49 -21.18 7.18
C SER A 288 10.10 -21.47 8.61
N GLY A 289 8.82 -21.76 8.84
CA GLY A 289 8.29 -21.96 10.18
C GLY A 289 7.01 -22.77 10.23
N PRO A 290 6.67 -23.34 11.40
CA PRO A 290 5.39 -24.03 11.60
C PRO A 290 4.22 -23.02 11.61
N ALA A 291 3.09 -23.45 11.05
CA ALA A 291 1.88 -22.65 11.01
C ALA A 291 1.19 -22.59 12.38
N VAL A 292 0.73 -21.40 12.76
CA VAL A 292 -0.27 -21.18 13.81
C VAL A 292 -1.54 -20.64 13.15
N VAL A 293 -2.55 -21.49 12.99
CA VAL A 293 -3.75 -21.24 12.18
C VAL A 293 -4.88 -20.65 13.02
N LEU A 294 -5.38 -19.51 12.57
CA LEU A 294 -6.37 -18.68 13.25
C LEU A 294 -7.42 -18.22 12.23
N GLU A 295 -8.67 -18.17 12.65
CA GLU A 295 -9.83 -17.93 11.76
C GLU A 295 -10.45 -16.54 11.94
N SER A 296 -9.81 -15.68 12.72
CA SER A 296 -10.13 -14.27 12.82
C SER A 296 -8.97 -13.44 13.34
N GLN A 297 -9.07 -12.13 13.16
CA GLN A 297 -8.16 -11.17 13.77
C GLN A 297 -8.14 -11.29 15.30
N GLU A 298 -9.29 -11.46 15.94
CA GLU A 298 -9.40 -11.56 17.40
C GLU A 298 -8.65 -12.80 17.92
N ALA A 299 -8.81 -13.94 17.25
CA ALA A 299 -8.07 -15.15 17.58
C ALA A 299 -6.54 -14.97 17.41
N ALA A 300 -6.12 -14.18 16.41
CA ALA A 300 -4.73 -13.79 16.21
C ALA A 300 -4.18 -12.93 17.34
N VAL A 301 -4.93 -11.91 17.74
CA VAL A 301 -4.59 -11.07 18.88
C VAL A 301 -4.46 -11.90 20.16
N GLU A 302 -5.44 -12.76 20.46
CA GLU A 302 -5.42 -13.62 21.64
C GLU A 302 -4.22 -14.57 21.65
N ALA A 303 -3.92 -15.21 20.52
CA ALA A 303 -2.79 -16.13 20.40
C ALA A 303 -1.44 -15.42 20.61
N ILE A 304 -1.30 -14.17 20.15
CA ILE A 304 -0.08 -13.37 20.30
C ILE A 304 0.08 -12.91 21.76
N LEU A 305 -0.98 -12.39 22.38
CA LEU A 305 -0.93 -11.85 23.73
C LEU A 305 -0.82 -12.93 24.82
N ASN A 306 -1.28 -14.16 24.54
CA ASN A 306 -1.22 -15.30 25.47
C ASN A 306 -0.05 -16.27 25.18
N ASP A 307 0.99 -15.83 24.45
CA ASP A 307 2.22 -16.61 24.18
C ASP A 307 2.01 -17.95 23.47
N ARG A 308 0.91 -18.10 22.72
CA ARG A 308 0.73 -19.25 21.81
C ARG A 308 1.65 -19.11 20.60
N VAL A 309 1.87 -17.87 20.13
CA VAL A 309 2.82 -17.56 19.05
C VAL A 309 4.23 -17.44 19.62
N ARG A 310 5.19 -18.12 19.00
CA ARG A 310 6.59 -18.19 19.41
C ARG A 310 7.52 -17.72 18.28
N PRO A 311 8.76 -17.28 18.60
CA PRO A 311 9.76 -17.01 17.59
C PRO A 311 9.93 -18.19 16.62
N GLY A 312 9.90 -17.90 15.33
CA GLY A 312 9.97 -18.89 14.26
C GLY A 312 8.62 -19.30 13.66
N ASP A 313 7.49 -18.91 14.27
CA ASP A 313 6.17 -19.28 13.78
C ASP A 313 5.73 -18.48 12.54
N VAL A 314 4.87 -19.10 11.73
CA VAL A 314 4.09 -18.45 10.68
C VAL A 314 2.64 -18.37 11.11
N VAL A 315 2.19 -17.18 11.51
CA VAL A 315 0.81 -16.95 11.94
C VAL A 315 -0.08 -16.81 10.70
N VAL A 316 -1.03 -17.73 10.55
CA VAL A 316 -1.96 -17.81 9.42
C VAL A 316 -3.33 -17.32 9.85
N ILE A 317 -3.76 -16.17 9.33
CA ILE A 317 -5.09 -15.60 9.61
C ILE A 317 -5.95 -15.77 8.37
N ARG A 318 -6.90 -16.69 8.41
CA ARG A 318 -7.75 -17.03 7.25
C ARG A 318 -9.21 -16.63 7.46
N TYR A 319 -9.99 -16.62 6.37
CA TYR A 319 -11.38 -16.16 6.34
C TYR A 319 -11.54 -14.67 6.65
N GLU A 320 -10.53 -13.89 6.27
CA GLU A 320 -10.52 -12.42 6.32
C GLU A 320 -10.47 -11.78 4.92
N GLY A 321 -10.57 -12.59 3.85
CA GLY A 321 -10.65 -12.14 2.46
C GLY A 321 -11.96 -11.43 2.07
N PRO A 322 -12.16 -11.06 0.79
CA PRO A 322 -13.36 -10.36 0.32
C PRO A 322 -14.67 -11.04 0.73
N ARG A 323 -14.78 -12.36 0.58
CA ARG A 323 -16.00 -13.11 0.89
C ARG A 323 -15.99 -13.65 2.32
N GLY A 324 -14.84 -14.10 2.81
CA GLY A 324 -14.69 -14.67 4.15
C GLY A 324 -14.82 -13.61 5.25
N GLY A 325 -14.22 -12.44 5.02
CA GLY A 325 -14.16 -11.32 5.95
C GLY A 325 -15.53 -10.81 6.40
N PRO A 326 -16.58 -10.83 5.56
CA PRO A 326 -16.56 -10.18 4.26
C PRO A 326 -16.07 -8.73 4.34
N GLY A 327 -15.57 -8.21 3.22
CA GLY A 327 -15.07 -6.83 3.13
C GLY A 327 -13.55 -6.73 3.16
N MET A 328 -12.85 -7.87 3.21
CA MET A 328 -11.39 -7.93 3.18
C MET A 328 -10.76 -7.01 4.23
N GLN A 329 -10.94 -7.33 5.52
CA GLN A 329 -10.59 -6.40 6.61
C GLN A 329 -9.10 -6.05 6.61
N GLU A 330 -8.78 -4.82 6.99
CA GLU A 330 -7.40 -4.35 7.17
C GLU A 330 -7.00 -4.49 8.63
N MET A 331 -6.18 -5.49 8.91
CA MET A 331 -5.79 -5.85 10.26
C MET A 331 -4.56 -5.08 10.71
N LEU A 332 -4.70 -4.31 11.80
CA LEU A 332 -3.61 -3.57 12.45
C LEU A 332 -3.14 -4.25 13.73
N TYR A 333 -4.06 -4.80 14.52
CA TYR A 333 -3.76 -5.30 15.86
C TYR A 333 -2.78 -6.49 15.87
N PRO A 334 -2.94 -7.53 15.03
CA PRO A 334 -1.99 -8.65 15.03
C PRO A 334 -0.56 -8.19 14.75
N THR A 335 -0.38 -7.30 13.77
CA THR A 335 0.93 -6.76 13.40
C THR A 335 1.53 -5.87 14.48
N ALA A 336 0.71 -5.01 15.10
CA ALA A 336 1.17 -4.10 16.16
C ALA A 336 1.55 -4.87 17.43
N PHE A 337 0.75 -5.85 17.84
CA PHE A 337 1.01 -6.64 19.04
C PHE A 337 2.16 -7.63 18.83
N LEU A 338 2.31 -8.21 17.64
CA LEU A 338 3.49 -9.03 17.33
C LEU A 338 4.78 -8.20 17.47
N LYS A 339 4.77 -6.94 17.02
CA LYS A 339 5.88 -6.01 17.21
C LYS A 339 6.07 -5.65 18.70
N GLY A 340 5.00 -5.31 19.41
CA GLY A 340 5.03 -4.97 20.84
C GLY A 340 5.59 -6.09 21.72
N ARG A 341 5.34 -7.35 21.34
CA ARG A 341 5.92 -8.55 21.99
C ARG A 341 7.35 -8.88 21.53
N GLY A 342 7.97 -8.05 20.69
CA GLY A 342 9.33 -8.26 20.17
C GLY A 342 9.46 -9.38 19.14
N LEU A 343 8.34 -9.87 18.57
CA LEU A 343 8.30 -10.99 17.63
C LEU A 343 8.31 -10.56 16.15
N GLY A 344 8.24 -9.26 15.86
CA GLY A 344 8.10 -8.74 14.49
C GLY A 344 9.25 -9.08 13.54
N ALA A 345 10.44 -9.38 14.06
CA ALA A 345 11.61 -9.78 13.27
C ALA A 345 11.90 -11.29 13.33
N SER A 346 11.06 -12.07 14.01
CA SER A 346 11.26 -13.51 14.22
C SER A 346 10.05 -14.37 13.84
N CYS A 347 8.91 -13.77 13.52
CA CYS A 347 7.71 -14.46 13.03
C CYS A 347 7.25 -13.87 11.69
N ALA A 348 6.47 -14.66 10.95
CA ALA A 348 5.75 -14.20 9.76
C ALA A 348 4.25 -14.12 10.03
N LEU A 349 3.56 -13.19 9.36
CA LEU A 349 2.11 -13.08 9.35
C LEU A 349 1.61 -13.25 7.92
N ILE A 350 0.64 -14.15 7.70
CA ILE A 350 0.05 -14.35 6.39
C ILE A 350 -1.49 -14.34 6.46
N THR A 351 -2.15 -13.80 5.44
CA THR A 351 -3.62 -13.74 5.40
C THR A 351 -4.19 -13.67 3.99
N ASP A 352 -5.44 -14.13 3.84
CA ASP A 352 -6.28 -13.84 2.67
C ASP A 352 -6.95 -12.45 2.74
N GLY A 353 -6.90 -11.78 3.89
CA GLY A 353 -7.30 -10.39 4.10
C GLY A 353 -6.18 -9.39 3.79
N ARG A 354 -6.15 -8.26 4.52
CA ARG A 354 -5.16 -7.19 4.37
C ARG A 354 -4.48 -6.91 5.71
N PHE A 355 -3.21 -6.53 5.66
CA PHE A 355 -2.53 -5.93 6.80
C PHE A 355 -2.46 -4.42 6.62
N SER A 356 -2.46 -3.69 7.73
CA SER A 356 -2.37 -2.23 7.66
C SER A 356 -1.09 -1.79 6.97
N GLY A 357 -1.16 -0.72 6.19
CA GLY A 357 0.04 -0.07 5.64
C GLY A 357 1.06 0.38 6.71
N GLY A 358 0.66 0.39 7.98
CA GLY A 358 1.42 0.57 9.22
C GLY A 358 2.44 -0.51 9.58
N THR A 359 2.36 -1.65 8.91
CA THR A 359 3.03 -2.87 9.32
C THR A 359 4.53 -2.83 9.00
N SER A 360 5.33 -3.29 9.96
CA SER A 360 6.75 -3.61 9.79
C SER A 360 6.99 -5.10 10.07
N GLY A 361 7.95 -5.71 9.38
CA GLY A 361 8.20 -7.16 9.46
C GLY A 361 7.57 -7.95 8.31
N LEU A 362 7.69 -9.28 8.35
CA LEU A 362 7.24 -10.17 7.27
C LEU A 362 5.73 -10.40 7.34
N SER A 363 4.95 -9.48 6.75
CA SER A 363 3.49 -9.55 6.69
C SER A 363 2.99 -9.61 5.26
N ILE A 364 2.27 -10.69 4.93
CA ILE A 364 1.87 -11.05 3.57
C ILE A 364 0.35 -11.09 3.50
N GLY A 365 -0.25 -10.19 2.73
CA GLY A 365 -1.69 -10.12 2.54
C GLY A 365 -2.11 -10.61 1.16
N HIS A 366 -3.43 -10.59 0.94
CA HIS A 366 -4.05 -10.84 -0.36
C HIS A 366 -3.79 -12.26 -0.90
N ILE A 367 -3.56 -13.24 -0.02
CA ILE A 367 -3.41 -14.64 -0.47
C ILE A 367 -4.64 -15.04 -1.28
N SER A 368 -4.39 -15.31 -2.55
CA SER A 368 -5.42 -15.57 -3.54
C SER A 368 -5.25 -16.95 -4.17
N PRO A 369 -6.32 -17.75 -4.31
CA PRO A 369 -7.68 -17.49 -3.83
C PRO A 369 -7.79 -17.46 -2.29
N GLU A 370 -8.77 -16.72 -1.77
CA GLU A 370 -9.06 -16.67 -0.33
C GLU A 370 -9.60 -18.00 0.22
N ALA A 371 -9.58 -18.16 1.55
CA ALA A 371 -10.06 -19.38 2.20
C ALA A 371 -11.54 -19.66 1.89
N ALA A 372 -12.40 -18.64 1.95
CA ALA A 372 -13.83 -18.75 1.70
C ALA A 372 -14.18 -19.10 0.24
N ALA A 373 -13.23 -18.90 -0.69
CA ALA A 373 -13.35 -19.26 -2.10
C ALA A 373 -12.68 -20.62 -2.42
N GLY A 374 -12.23 -21.36 -1.41
CA GLY A 374 -11.60 -22.67 -1.57
C GLY A 374 -10.10 -22.63 -1.88
N GLY A 375 -9.45 -21.52 -1.59
CA GLY A 375 -8.01 -21.36 -1.73
C GLY A 375 -7.20 -22.30 -0.82
N PRO A 376 -5.94 -22.62 -1.19
CA PRO A 376 -5.09 -23.53 -0.41
C PRO A 376 -4.87 -23.10 1.05
N ILE A 377 -4.94 -21.81 1.36
CA ILE A 377 -4.85 -21.30 2.74
C ILE A 377 -5.95 -21.88 3.68
N ALA A 378 -7.10 -22.30 3.15
CA ALA A 378 -8.13 -22.99 3.92
C ALA A 378 -7.71 -24.41 4.38
N LEU A 379 -6.67 -24.99 3.78
CA LEU A 379 -6.23 -26.37 4.00
C LEU A 379 -5.02 -26.48 4.93
N VAL A 380 -4.47 -25.35 5.35
CA VAL A 380 -3.35 -25.31 6.30
C VAL A 380 -3.86 -25.71 7.69
N GLU A 381 -3.09 -26.56 8.37
CA GLU A 381 -3.30 -26.99 9.74
C GLU A 381 -2.13 -26.54 10.63
N ASP A 382 -2.35 -26.47 11.95
CA ASP A 382 -1.31 -26.14 12.91
C ASP A 382 -0.10 -27.08 12.75
N GLY A 383 1.11 -26.49 12.76
CA GLY A 383 2.37 -27.22 12.63
C GLY A 383 2.82 -27.51 11.20
N ASP A 384 1.99 -27.30 10.18
CA ASP A 384 2.44 -27.38 8.78
C ASP A 384 3.57 -26.37 8.54
N ILE A 385 4.64 -26.79 7.85
CA ILE A 385 5.75 -25.88 7.56
C ILE A 385 5.40 -24.99 6.37
N ILE A 386 5.54 -23.68 6.53
CA ILE A 386 5.37 -22.69 5.46
C ILE A 386 6.73 -22.09 5.13
N ASN A 387 7.09 -22.15 3.85
CA ASN A 387 8.30 -21.58 3.28
C ASN A 387 7.96 -20.28 2.54
N ILE A 388 8.68 -19.22 2.84
CA ILE A 388 8.58 -17.91 2.20
C ILE A 388 9.97 -17.53 1.70
N ASP A 389 10.07 -17.15 0.44
CA ASP A 389 11.31 -16.67 -0.16
C ASP A 389 10.98 -15.47 -1.05
N ILE A 390 11.29 -14.27 -0.54
CA ILE A 390 11.02 -13.00 -1.23
C ILE A 390 11.89 -12.89 -2.49
N ALA A 391 13.15 -13.31 -2.44
CA ALA A 391 14.05 -13.21 -3.58
C ALA A 391 13.57 -14.10 -4.74
N ARG A 392 13.10 -15.31 -4.45
CA ARG A 392 12.52 -16.24 -5.44
C ARG A 392 11.06 -15.96 -5.76
N ARG A 393 10.43 -14.97 -5.11
CA ARG A 393 9.00 -14.63 -5.25
C ARG A 393 8.09 -15.83 -4.98
N SER A 394 8.42 -16.61 -3.95
CA SER A 394 7.74 -17.87 -3.65
C SER A 394 7.14 -17.95 -2.25
N ILE A 395 5.96 -18.55 -2.14
CA ILE A 395 5.31 -18.90 -0.88
C ILE A 395 4.67 -20.29 -1.01
N ALA A 396 5.02 -21.21 -0.10
CA ALA A 396 4.55 -22.58 -0.17
C ALA A 396 4.31 -23.22 1.19
N VAL A 397 3.28 -24.06 1.27
CA VAL A 397 3.08 -24.99 2.39
C VAL A 397 3.72 -26.33 2.05
N ALA A 398 4.62 -26.81 2.91
CA ALA A 398 5.40 -28.04 2.72
C ALA A 398 4.61 -29.29 3.13
N VAL A 399 3.44 -29.44 2.51
CA VAL A 399 2.54 -30.58 2.70
C VAL A 399 2.39 -31.32 1.37
N ALA A 400 2.41 -32.64 1.42
CA ALA A 400 2.26 -33.46 0.21
C ALA A 400 0.93 -33.15 -0.51
N PRO A 401 0.90 -33.07 -1.86
CA PRO A 401 -0.33 -32.78 -2.60
C PRO A 401 -1.49 -33.72 -2.28
N GLN A 402 -1.21 -35.00 -2.01
CA GLN A 402 -2.22 -35.99 -1.64
C GLN A 402 -2.88 -35.66 -0.30
N THR A 403 -2.11 -35.15 0.67
CA THR A 403 -2.63 -34.73 1.97
C THR A 403 -3.51 -33.48 1.82
N LEU A 404 -3.08 -32.49 1.04
CA LEU A 404 -3.88 -31.29 0.75
C LEU A 404 -5.20 -31.66 0.05
N GLN A 405 -5.15 -32.58 -0.91
CA GLN A 405 -6.34 -33.08 -1.59
C GLN A 405 -7.29 -33.80 -0.61
N ARG A 406 -6.74 -34.62 0.30
CA ARG A 406 -7.54 -35.28 1.34
C ARG A 406 -8.20 -34.28 2.28
N ARG A 407 -7.48 -33.24 2.71
CA ARG A 407 -8.04 -32.15 3.54
C ARG A 407 -9.14 -31.39 2.81
N ARG A 408 -8.98 -31.15 1.50
CA ARG A 408 -10.01 -30.53 0.66
C ARG A 408 -11.29 -31.35 0.63
N GLU A 409 -11.19 -32.65 0.35
CA GLU A 409 -12.36 -33.57 0.35
C GLU A 409 -13.07 -33.59 1.71
N LEU A 410 -12.30 -33.64 2.81
CA LEU A 410 -12.86 -33.60 4.16
C LEU A 410 -13.61 -32.28 4.42
N LEU A 411 -13.01 -31.14 4.06
CA LEU A 411 -13.60 -29.83 4.26
C LEU A 411 -14.89 -29.65 3.43
N GLU A 412 -14.87 -30.07 2.16
CA GLU A 412 -16.01 -30.00 1.23
C GLU A 412 -17.15 -30.94 1.63
N SER A 413 -16.84 -32.12 2.19
CA SER A 413 -17.84 -33.05 2.71
C SER A 413 -18.46 -32.63 4.06
N GLY A 414 -17.78 -31.74 4.78
CA GLY A 414 -18.16 -31.28 6.11
C GLY A 414 -18.83 -29.91 6.09
N ASN A 415 -18.20 -28.95 6.76
CA ASN A 415 -18.73 -27.59 6.94
C ASN A 415 -18.48 -26.66 5.75
N GLY A 416 -17.72 -27.07 4.74
CA GLY A 416 -17.30 -26.22 3.64
C GLY A 416 -16.34 -25.11 4.08
N TYR A 417 -16.16 -24.12 3.22
CA TYR A 417 -15.20 -23.03 3.38
C TYR A 417 -15.72 -21.91 4.30
N ARG A 418 -15.86 -22.22 5.58
CA ARG A 418 -16.27 -21.27 6.63
C ARG A 418 -15.51 -21.52 7.94
N PRO A 419 -15.35 -20.50 8.79
CA PRO A 419 -14.81 -20.68 10.14
C PRO A 419 -15.61 -21.70 10.96
N VAL A 420 -14.93 -22.41 11.85
CA VAL A 420 -15.51 -23.46 12.70
C VAL A 420 -16.31 -22.88 13.86
N THR A 421 -15.78 -21.85 14.52
CA THR A 421 -16.33 -21.31 15.79
C THR A 421 -16.77 -19.85 15.73
N ARG A 422 -16.54 -19.16 14.61
CA ARG A 422 -16.81 -17.70 14.50
C ARG A 422 -18.31 -17.41 14.37
N GLU A 423 -18.94 -17.02 15.48
CA GLU A 423 -20.31 -16.51 15.50
C GLU A 423 -20.33 -14.98 15.43
N ARG A 424 -20.92 -14.42 14.37
CA ARG A 424 -21.17 -12.97 14.28
C ARG A 424 -22.35 -12.63 13.39
N HIS A 425 -22.90 -11.45 13.62
CA HIS A 425 -23.90 -10.88 12.73
C HIS A 425 -23.24 -10.29 11.46
N VAL A 426 -23.58 -10.82 10.29
CA VAL A 426 -23.19 -10.23 8.99
C VAL A 426 -24.40 -9.54 8.38
N SER A 427 -24.31 -8.23 8.17
CA SER A 427 -25.41 -7.43 7.62
C SER A 427 -25.80 -7.86 6.19
N ALA A 428 -27.01 -7.51 5.75
CA ALA A 428 -27.46 -7.81 4.39
C ALA A 428 -26.53 -7.19 3.31
N ALA A 429 -26.01 -5.99 3.56
CA ALA A 429 -25.06 -5.32 2.67
C ALA A 429 -23.75 -6.10 2.52
N LEU A 430 -23.19 -6.60 3.62
CA LEU A 430 -21.95 -7.41 3.58
C LEU A 430 -22.17 -8.78 2.94
N ARG A 431 -23.34 -9.39 3.12
CA ARG A 431 -23.69 -10.62 2.39
C ARG A 431 -23.81 -10.38 0.88
N ALA A 432 -24.42 -9.27 0.48
CA ALA A 432 -24.49 -8.88 -0.93
C ALA A 432 -23.09 -8.63 -1.51
N TYR A 433 -22.22 -7.93 -0.76
CA TYR A 433 -20.81 -7.77 -1.13
C TYR A 433 -20.11 -9.12 -1.31
N ALA A 434 -20.20 -10.03 -0.33
CA ALA A 434 -19.57 -11.35 -0.36
C ALA A 434 -20.06 -12.24 -1.53
N ALA A 435 -21.27 -12.01 -2.03
CA ALA A 435 -21.81 -12.75 -3.16
C ALA A 435 -21.24 -12.27 -4.51
N MET A 436 -20.82 -11.01 -4.60
CA MET A 436 -20.38 -10.38 -5.86
C MET A 436 -18.88 -10.09 -5.91
N ALA A 437 -18.19 -10.06 -4.77
CA ALA A 437 -16.78 -9.71 -4.71
C ALA A 437 -15.91 -10.75 -5.43
N THR A 438 -15.06 -10.28 -6.35
CA THR A 438 -14.01 -11.10 -6.96
C THR A 438 -12.84 -11.30 -6.00
N SER A 439 -11.91 -12.17 -6.40
CA SER A 439 -10.66 -12.37 -5.67
C SER A 439 -9.80 -11.09 -5.63
N ALA A 440 -8.91 -11.00 -4.63
CA ALA A 440 -8.06 -9.85 -4.39
C ALA A 440 -7.04 -9.60 -5.51
N ASP A 441 -6.55 -10.68 -6.16
CA ASP A 441 -5.70 -10.61 -7.36
C ASP A 441 -6.38 -9.93 -8.57
N ARG A 442 -7.70 -9.71 -8.48
CA ARG A 442 -8.52 -9.00 -9.49
C ARG A 442 -9.07 -7.67 -8.96
N GLY A 443 -8.51 -7.13 -7.89
CA GLY A 443 -8.94 -5.86 -7.29
C GLY A 443 -10.18 -5.96 -6.39
N ALA A 444 -10.68 -7.17 -6.10
CA ALA A 444 -11.92 -7.38 -5.35
C ALA A 444 -13.12 -6.55 -5.85
N VAL A 445 -13.19 -6.34 -7.17
CA VAL A 445 -14.29 -5.68 -7.85
C VAL A 445 -15.59 -6.48 -7.71
N ARG A 446 -16.73 -5.84 -8.01
CA ARG A 446 -18.02 -6.53 -8.01
C ARG A 446 -18.26 -7.15 -9.38
N SER A 447 -18.47 -8.46 -9.42
CA SER A 447 -18.86 -9.19 -10.61
C SER A 447 -20.27 -9.73 -10.47
N LEU A 448 -21.13 -9.41 -11.45
CA LEU A 448 -22.50 -9.93 -11.53
C LEU A 448 -22.57 -11.26 -12.30
N SER A 449 -21.48 -11.68 -12.94
CA SER A 449 -21.37 -12.89 -13.76
C SER A 449 -21.09 -14.17 -12.95
N GLY A 450 -21.64 -14.25 -11.73
CA GLY A 450 -21.50 -15.40 -10.84
C GLY A 450 -22.16 -16.67 -11.36
#